data_AF-A0A496AXM4-F1
#
_entry.id   AF-A0A496AXM4-F1
#
_cell.length_a   1.000
_cell.length_b   1.000
_cell.length_c   1.000
_cell.angle_alpha   90.00
_cell.angle_beta   90.00
_cell.angle_gamma   90.00
#
_symmetry.space_group_name_H-M   'P 1'
#
loop_
_entity.id
_entity.type
_entity.pdbx_description
1 polymer ?
#
loop_
_entity_poly.entity_id
_entity_poly.type
_entity_poly.pdbx_seq_one_letter_code
_entity_poly.pdbx_strand_id
1 'polypeptide(L)'
;MAIYRLDGEVNSDCKLIHAKETSLEYEGHIEDWLENSPWALIQDENIIWIDRQPSAKDEEGTIYPDLFGVDIDGNLVIVEFKRGKTPKDVVAQLLEYAAWADNLSSEEIHKIAEAYFEKTNIYHGRDFNDIFSEFYDLPENEELPLLNRKLRLFIVAGEIPKRISGVCQYLRNSHSVDISCVLVSVFETETGERLVSMEAIIGDDNQPDLRPLPPDGVPTPQWTGDKGVREVVKDAVDELTNGDKTIEFSIKDVRTLIQNKIPEFKNTTIGAQIAAGCVNHNSREWHPSAKHNYYWRIKRGKYQLYDSQNDKLEE
;
A
#
# COMPACT_ATOMS: atom_id res chain seq x y z
N MET A 1 14.39 1.93 16.08
CA MET A 1 13.40 1.58 17.13
C MET A 1 13.84 0.29 17.80
N ALA A 2 13.63 0.11 19.11
CA ALA A 2 13.93 -1.19 19.75
C ALA A 2 12.73 -2.12 19.59
N ILE A 3 12.95 -3.34 19.09
CA ILE A 3 11.91 -4.36 18.93
C ILE A 3 12.12 -5.46 19.97
N TYR A 4 11.04 -5.95 20.56
CA TYR A 4 11.08 -6.96 21.61
C TYR A 4 10.09 -8.10 21.33
N ARG A 5 10.50 -9.33 21.67
CA ARG A 5 9.65 -10.51 21.77
C ARG A 5 9.18 -10.67 23.22
N LEU A 6 7.97 -11.18 23.43
CA LEU A 6 7.51 -11.59 24.76
C LEU A 6 8.04 -12.99 25.11
N ASP A 7 8.58 -13.13 26.32
CA ASP A 7 8.97 -14.42 26.88
C ASP A 7 7.75 -15.17 27.41
N GLY A 8 7.23 -16.12 26.61
CA GLY A 8 6.11 -16.99 26.97
C GLY A 8 4.73 -16.52 26.47
N GLU A 9 3.68 -17.18 26.97
CA GLU A 9 2.29 -16.82 26.66
C GLU A 9 1.94 -15.46 27.26
N VAL A 10 1.20 -14.64 26.52
CA VAL A 10 0.83 -13.26 26.91
C VAL A 10 0.18 -13.21 28.29
N ASN A 11 0.94 -12.76 29.30
CA ASN A 11 0.48 -12.52 30.66
C ASN A 11 1.31 -11.42 31.35
N SER A 12 0.96 -11.05 32.59
CA SER A 12 1.63 -9.97 33.34
C SER A 12 3.09 -10.25 33.70
N ASP A 13 3.49 -11.52 33.70
CA ASP A 13 4.80 -11.98 34.17
C ASP A 13 5.79 -12.14 33.01
N CYS A 14 5.34 -11.91 31.77
CA CYS A 14 6.19 -11.92 30.59
C CYS A 14 7.33 -10.91 30.70
N LYS A 15 8.49 -11.33 30.18
CA LYS A 15 9.64 -10.45 30.03
C LYS A 15 9.80 -10.03 28.58
N LEU A 16 10.32 -8.83 28.37
CA LEU A 16 10.69 -8.34 27.04
C LEU A 16 12.09 -8.85 26.71
N ILE A 17 12.21 -9.59 25.61
CA ILE A 17 13.50 -10.05 25.07
C ILE A 17 13.82 -9.24 23.82
N HIS A 18 15.00 -8.64 23.79
CA HIS A 18 15.39 -7.75 22.71
C HIS A 18 15.67 -8.51 21.40
N ALA A 19 14.93 -8.19 20.34
CA ALA A 19 15.22 -8.65 18.99
C ALA A 19 16.40 -7.85 18.44
N LYS A 20 17.45 -8.53 17.98
CA LYS A 20 18.68 -7.86 17.54
C LYS A 20 18.51 -7.36 16.11
N GLU A 21 18.78 -6.07 15.88
CA GLU A 21 18.83 -5.53 14.53
C GLU A 21 19.93 -6.26 13.73
N THR A 22 19.58 -6.68 12.53
CA THR A 22 20.45 -7.39 11.60
C THR A 22 20.48 -6.66 10.28
N SER A 23 21.60 -6.76 9.57
CA SER A 23 21.70 -6.17 8.24
C SER A 23 20.88 -6.98 7.26
N LEU A 24 20.10 -6.31 6.44
CA LEU A 24 19.54 -6.92 5.24
C LEU A 24 20.71 -7.42 4.36
N GLU A 25 20.70 -8.69 3.97
CA GLU A 25 21.81 -9.27 3.20
C GLU A 25 21.70 -8.94 1.70
N TYR A 26 20.48 -8.86 1.16
CA TYR A 26 20.22 -8.69 -0.27
C TYR A 26 18.99 -7.80 -0.51
N GLU A 27 19.10 -6.87 -1.47
CA GLU A 27 17.98 -6.01 -1.92
C GLU A 27 16.82 -6.85 -2.43
N GLY A 28 17.12 -7.90 -3.21
CA GLY A 28 16.12 -8.82 -3.77
C GLY A 28 15.21 -9.48 -2.73
N HIS A 29 15.63 -9.63 -1.47
CA HIS A 29 14.74 -10.14 -0.43
C HIS A 29 13.61 -9.15 -0.11
N ILE A 30 13.87 -7.84 -0.10
CA ILE A 30 12.81 -6.84 0.15
C ILE A 30 11.83 -6.84 -1.03
N GLU A 31 12.34 -6.90 -2.25
CA GLU A 31 11.52 -7.00 -3.45
C GLU A 31 10.59 -8.23 -3.37
N ASP A 32 11.15 -9.41 -3.07
CA ASP A 32 10.37 -10.65 -2.90
C ASP A 32 9.31 -10.49 -1.80
N TRP A 33 9.65 -9.88 -0.67
CA TRP A 33 8.71 -9.68 0.44
C TRP A 33 7.58 -8.75 0.06
N LEU A 34 7.85 -7.65 -0.64
CA LEU A 34 6.82 -6.71 -1.07
C LEU A 34 5.98 -7.22 -2.24
N GLU A 35 6.58 -8.01 -3.13
CA GLU A 35 5.84 -8.71 -4.17
C GLU A 35 4.80 -9.67 -3.57
N ASN A 36 5.20 -10.42 -2.54
CA ASN A 36 4.32 -11.33 -1.80
C ASN A 36 3.42 -10.63 -0.77
N SER A 37 3.77 -9.41 -0.35
CA SER A 37 3.02 -8.62 0.65
C SER A 37 2.89 -7.15 0.20
N PRO A 38 2.12 -6.86 -0.86
CA PRO A 38 2.03 -5.50 -1.42
C PRO A 38 1.55 -4.46 -0.41
N TRP A 39 0.74 -4.88 0.56
CA TRP A 39 0.23 -4.07 1.67
C TRP A 39 1.30 -3.52 2.61
N ALA A 40 2.52 -4.09 2.60
CA ALA A 40 3.55 -3.69 3.55
C ALA A 40 4.26 -2.39 3.17
N LEU A 41 4.19 -1.96 1.90
CA LEU A 41 4.81 -0.70 1.46
C LEU A 41 4.10 0.52 2.06
N ILE A 42 2.76 0.47 2.06
CA ILE A 42 1.89 1.54 2.52
C ILE A 42 0.80 0.88 3.34
N GLN A 43 0.78 1.20 4.63
CA GLN A 43 -0.24 0.65 5.51
C GLN A 43 -1.63 0.96 4.97
N ASP A 44 -2.48 -0.07 4.95
CA ASP A 44 -3.87 0.02 4.51
C ASP A 44 -4.06 0.34 3.01
N GLU A 45 -3.07 0.13 2.14
CA GLU A 45 -3.26 0.20 0.69
C GLU A 45 -2.72 -1.08 0.03
N ASN A 46 -3.34 -1.52 -1.07
CA ASN A 46 -2.81 -2.62 -1.88
C ASN A 46 -2.36 -2.10 -3.24
N ILE A 47 -1.37 -2.78 -3.81
CA ILE A 47 -0.76 -2.45 -5.11
C ILE A 47 -0.70 -3.74 -5.92
N ILE A 48 -1.08 -3.66 -7.19
CA ILE A 48 -0.84 -4.73 -8.16
C ILE A 48 0.55 -4.49 -8.74
N TRP A 49 1.50 -5.38 -8.51
CA TRP A 49 2.79 -5.33 -9.19
C TRP A 49 2.65 -5.80 -10.63
N ILE A 50 3.09 -4.96 -11.56
CA ILE A 50 2.96 -5.17 -13.01
C ILE A 50 4.30 -5.24 -13.73
N ASP A 51 5.41 -4.93 -13.05
CA ASP A 51 6.74 -5.28 -13.50
C ASP A 51 7.72 -5.33 -12.31
N ARG A 52 8.80 -6.07 -12.50
CA ARG A 52 9.94 -6.14 -11.58
C ARG A 52 11.21 -6.26 -12.38
N GLN A 53 12.16 -5.37 -12.09
CA GLN A 53 13.41 -5.26 -12.84
C GLN A 53 13.18 -5.42 -14.35
N PRO A 54 12.41 -4.51 -14.99
CA PRO A 54 12.05 -4.59 -16.40
C PRO A 54 13.25 -5.06 -17.22
N SER A 55 13.09 -6.19 -17.92
CA SER A 55 14.15 -6.78 -18.72
C SER A 55 14.35 -5.93 -19.98
N ALA A 56 14.93 -4.75 -19.85
CA ALA A 56 15.00 -3.80 -20.94
C ALA A 56 16.28 -2.97 -20.89
N LYS A 57 17.48 -3.54 -20.76
CA LYS A 57 18.70 -2.75 -21.03
C LYS A 57 18.53 -1.99 -22.36
N ASP A 58 18.41 -0.66 -22.30
CA ASP A 58 18.54 0.15 -23.52
C ASP A 58 20.03 0.26 -23.87
N GLU A 59 20.31 0.79 -25.06
CA GLU A 59 21.68 0.92 -25.58
C GLU A 59 22.53 1.94 -24.78
N GLU A 60 21.94 2.69 -23.83
CA GLU A 60 22.59 3.74 -23.03
C GLU A 60 22.74 3.40 -21.53
N GLY A 61 22.16 2.29 -21.06
CA GLY A 61 22.37 1.77 -19.72
C GLY A 61 21.40 2.27 -18.66
N THR A 62 20.19 2.69 -19.05
CA THR A 62 19.12 3.03 -18.12
C THR A 62 18.84 1.82 -17.20
N ILE A 63 19.06 2.00 -15.89
CA ILE A 63 18.67 1.05 -14.84
C ILE A 63 17.13 1.01 -14.85
N TYR A 64 16.44 0.07 -14.23
CA TYR A 64 14.97 0.11 -14.14
C TYR A 64 14.54 0.11 -12.68
N PRO A 65 13.34 0.62 -12.32
CA PRO A 65 12.90 0.59 -10.94
C PRO A 65 12.81 -0.86 -10.50
N ASP A 66 13.09 -1.10 -9.22
CA ASP A 66 13.08 -2.45 -8.70
C ASP A 66 11.66 -3.03 -8.74
N LEU A 67 10.62 -2.23 -8.42
CA LEU A 67 9.22 -2.61 -8.60
C LEU A 67 8.39 -1.50 -9.28
N PHE A 68 7.44 -1.93 -10.10
CA PHE A 68 6.48 -1.09 -10.79
C PHE A 68 5.07 -1.67 -10.63
N GLY A 69 4.12 -0.82 -10.23
CA GLY A 69 2.78 -1.27 -9.85
C GLY A 69 1.67 -0.27 -10.18
N VAL A 70 0.43 -0.68 -9.92
CA VAL A 70 -0.77 0.13 -10.10
C VAL A 70 -1.63 0.08 -8.84
N ASP A 71 -2.04 1.23 -8.32
CA ASP A 71 -2.98 1.32 -7.19
C ASP A 71 -4.46 1.28 -7.64
N ILE A 72 -5.40 1.23 -6.68
CA ILE A 72 -6.85 1.15 -6.96
C ILE A 72 -7.41 2.38 -7.70
N ASP A 73 -6.71 3.51 -7.69
CA ASP A 73 -7.13 4.73 -8.40
C ASP A 73 -6.49 4.82 -9.81
N GLY A 74 -5.74 3.79 -10.23
CA GLY A 74 -5.07 3.72 -11.53
C GLY A 74 -3.76 4.51 -11.59
N ASN A 75 -3.23 4.97 -10.44
CA ASN A 75 -1.94 5.65 -10.41
C ASN A 75 -0.80 4.64 -10.53
N LEU A 76 0.29 5.04 -11.18
CA LEU A 76 1.48 4.22 -11.27
C LEU A 76 2.32 4.38 -10.01
N VAL A 77 2.77 3.25 -9.46
CA VAL A 77 3.62 3.16 -8.28
C VAL A 77 5.00 2.70 -8.71
N ILE A 78 6.02 3.51 -8.40
CA ILE A 78 7.42 3.24 -8.77
C ILE A 78 8.22 3.14 -7.48
N VAL A 79 8.92 2.03 -7.28
CA VAL A 79 9.66 1.75 -6.06
C VAL A 79 11.11 1.46 -6.37
N GLU A 80 12.00 2.17 -5.67
CA GLU A 80 13.45 1.98 -5.70
C GLU A 80 13.94 1.51 -4.33
N PHE A 81 14.58 0.34 -4.28
CA PHE A 81 15.14 -0.24 -3.07
C PHE A 81 16.62 0.09 -2.93
N LYS A 82 17.03 0.30 -1.67
CA LYS A 82 18.44 0.28 -1.27
C LYS A 82 18.63 -0.50 0.02
N ARG A 83 19.44 -1.55 -0.03
CA ARG A 83 19.68 -2.45 1.12
C ARG A 83 20.21 -1.70 2.34
N GLY A 84 21.04 -0.68 2.11
CA GLY A 84 21.68 0.09 3.16
C GLY A 84 21.52 1.57 2.95
N LYS A 85 22.62 2.30 3.12
CA LYS A 85 22.64 3.75 2.94
C LYS A 85 22.30 4.14 1.51
N THR A 86 21.22 4.89 1.37
CA THR A 86 20.76 5.42 0.10
C THR A 86 21.85 6.29 -0.57
N PRO A 87 22.21 6.02 -1.83
CA PRO A 87 23.23 6.78 -2.53
C PRO A 87 22.71 8.18 -2.95
N LYS A 88 23.59 9.03 -3.49
CA LYS A 88 23.23 10.43 -3.83
C LYS A 88 22.22 10.51 -4.97
N ASP A 89 22.35 9.59 -5.90
CA ASP A 89 21.71 9.50 -7.21
C ASP A 89 20.36 8.77 -7.18
N VAL A 90 19.95 8.16 -6.06
CA VAL A 90 18.66 7.45 -5.97
C VAL A 90 17.47 8.31 -6.43
N VAL A 91 17.51 9.62 -6.13
CA VAL A 91 16.41 10.54 -6.46
C VAL A 91 16.43 10.82 -7.95
N ALA A 92 17.63 10.93 -8.54
CA ALA A 92 17.78 11.10 -9.98
C ALA A 92 17.27 9.85 -10.72
N GLN A 93 17.69 8.65 -10.30
CA GLN A 93 17.20 7.37 -10.85
C GLN A 93 15.68 7.28 -10.79
N LEU A 94 15.09 7.53 -9.62
CA LEU A 94 13.65 7.46 -9.44
C LEU A 94 12.88 8.50 -10.29
N LEU A 95 13.46 9.69 -10.49
CA LEU A 95 12.88 10.72 -11.36
C LEU A 95 13.05 10.43 -12.85
N GLU A 96 14.13 9.77 -13.26
CA GLU A 96 14.30 9.26 -14.62
C GLU A 96 13.21 8.25 -14.95
N TYR A 97 12.87 7.35 -14.02
CA TYR A 97 11.73 6.44 -14.18
C TYR A 97 10.39 7.14 -14.20
N ALA A 98 10.22 8.15 -13.34
CA ALA A 98 9.01 8.94 -13.36
C ALA A 98 8.83 9.59 -14.75
N ALA A 99 9.90 10.14 -15.34
CA ALA A 99 9.86 10.73 -16.68
C ALA A 99 9.53 9.71 -17.78
N TRP A 100 10.04 8.48 -17.69
CA TRP A 100 9.67 7.40 -18.61
C TRP A 100 8.19 7.01 -18.43
N ALA A 101 7.77 6.74 -17.20
CA ALA A 101 6.43 6.27 -16.87
C ALA A 101 5.33 7.30 -17.20
N ASP A 102 5.62 8.60 -17.08
CA ASP A 102 4.71 9.69 -17.44
C ASP A 102 4.25 9.63 -18.91
N ASN A 103 5.07 9.03 -19.78
CA ASN A 103 4.75 8.90 -21.21
C ASN A 103 3.97 7.63 -21.57
N LEU A 104 3.75 6.71 -20.62
CA LEU A 104 3.07 5.44 -20.89
C LEU A 104 1.58 5.64 -21.12
N SER A 105 1.11 5.14 -22.25
CA SER A 105 -0.32 5.00 -22.53
C SER A 105 -0.95 3.85 -21.75
N SER A 106 -2.27 3.88 -21.59
CA SER A 106 -3.02 2.78 -20.97
C SER A 106 -2.74 1.43 -21.67
N GLU A 107 -2.62 1.41 -23.00
CA GLU A 107 -2.34 0.19 -23.76
C GLU A 107 -0.94 -0.37 -23.46
N GLU A 108 0.06 0.49 -23.28
CA GLU A 108 1.42 0.07 -22.90
C GLU A 108 1.46 -0.51 -21.50
N ILE A 109 0.70 0.07 -20.55
CA ILE A 109 0.61 -0.43 -19.18
C ILE A 109 -0.02 -1.83 -19.15
N HIS A 110 -1.07 -2.07 -19.94
CA HIS A 110 -1.66 -3.41 -20.07
C HIS A 110 -0.62 -4.41 -20.61
N LYS A 111 0.11 -4.04 -21.66
CA LYS A 111 1.16 -4.89 -22.23
C LYS A 111 2.27 -5.22 -21.25
N ILE A 112 2.71 -4.23 -20.45
CA ILE A 112 3.72 -4.42 -19.40
C ILE A 112 3.19 -5.43 -18.37
N ALA A 113 1.98 -5.19 -17.85
CA ALA A 113 1.36 -6.04 -16.84
C ALA A 113 1.17 -7.48 -17.32
N GLU A 114 0.56 -7.67 -18.48
CA GLU A 114 0.28 -8.99 -19.04
C GLU A 114 1.57 -9.74 -19.38
N ALA A 115 2.60 -9.06 -19.89
CA ALA A 115 3.91 -9.67 -20.11
C ALA A 115 4.57 -10.11 -18.79
N TYR A 116 4.42 -9.31 -17.73
CA TYR A 116 4.92 -9.66 -16.41
C TYR A 116 4.20 -10.88 -15.82
N PHE A 117 2.88 -10.92 -15.94
CA PHE A 117 2.03 -12.02 -15.51
C PHE A 117 2.41 -13.34 -16.19
N GLU A 118 2.61 -13.30 -17.50
CA GLU A 118 3.13 -14.44 -18.27
C GLU A 118 4.53 -14.87 -17.81
N LYS A 119 5.46 -13.91 -17.68
CA LYS A 119 6.85 -14.17 -17.26
C LYS A 119 6.95 -14.81 -15.88
N THR A 120 6.11 -14.38 -14.95
CA THR A 120 6.10 -14.86 -13.55
C THR A 120 5.11 -16.00 -13.32
N ASN A 121 4.35 -16.39 -14.36
CA ASN A 121 3.32 -17.41 -14.31
C ASN A 121 2.25 -17.13 -13.22
N ILE A 122 2.00 -15.86 -12.95
CA ILE A 122 0.87 -15.38 -12.13
C ILE A 122 -0.20 -14.85 -13.09
N TYR A 123 -1.47 -15.14 -12.85
CA TYR A 123 -2.57 -14.69 -13.72
C TYR A 123 -2.41 -15.00 -15.23
N HIS A 124 -1.69 -16.07 -15.57
CA HIS A 124 -1.38 -16.45 -16.96
C HIS A 124 -2.63 -16.48 -17.86
N GLY A 125 -2.55 -15.85 -19.03
CA GLY A 125 -3.59 -15.78 -20.06
C GLY A 125 -4.79 -14.91 -19.70
N ARG A 126 -4.70 -14.07 -18.67
CA ARG A 126 -5.79 -13.18 -18.23
C ARG A 126 -5.55 -11.73 -18.60
N ASP A 127 -6.64 -11.03 -18.88
CA ASP A 127 -6.66 -9.59 -19.16
C ASP A 127 -6.37 -8.79 -17.88
N PHE A 128 -5.61 -7.71 -18.00
CA PHE A 128 -5.27 -6.84 -16.87
C PHE A 128 -6.51 -6.28 -16.14
N ASN A 129 -7.57 -5.90 -16.85
CA ASN A 129 -8.77 -5.31 -16.26
C ASN A 129 -9.54 -6.30 -15.39
N ASP A 130 -9.59 -7.56 -15.83
CA ASP A 130 -10.19 -8.65 -15.06
C ASP A 130 -9.43 -8.85 -13.74
N ILE A 131 -8.09 -8.88 -13.82
CA ILE A 131 -7.21 -9.02 -12.65
C ILE A 131 -7.38 -7.82 -11.72
N PHE A 132 -7.38 -6.60 -12.26
CA PHE A 132 -7.57 -5.37 -11.50
C PHE A 132 -8.89 -5.40 -10.72
N SER A 133 -9.98 -5.78 -11.40
CA SER A 133 -11.31 -5.88 -10.80
C SER A 133 -11.36 -6.93 -9.69
N GLU A 134 -10.73 -8.10 -9.90
CA GLU A 134 -10.70 -9.15 -8.88
C GLU A 134 -9.82 -8.78 -7.68
N PHE A 135 -8.64 -8.23 -7.94
CA PHE A 135 -7.66 -7.90 -6.92
C PHE A 135 -8.18 -6.84 -5.95
N TYR A 136 -8.88 -5.82 -6.47
CA TYR A 136 -9.50 -4.77 -5.66
C TYR A 136 -10.94 -5.09 -5.24
N ASP A 137 -11.40 -6.31 -5.52
CA ASP A 137 -12.77 -6.77 -5.26
C ASP A 137 -13.85 -5.80 -5.77
N LEU A 138 -13.70 -5.33 -7.02
CA LEU A 138 -14.66 -4.47 -7.69
C LEU A 138 -15.80 -5.28 -8.31
N PRO A 139 -17.05 -4.79 -8.28
CA PRO A 139 -18.16 -5.39 -9.02
C PRO A 139 -17.87 -5.53 -10.52
N GLU A 140 -18.39 -6.58 -11.16
CA GLU A 140 -18.18 -6.89 -12.59
C GLU A 140 -18.51 -5.76 -13.58
N ASN A 141 -19.48 -4.91 -13.22
CA ASN A 141 -19.95 -3.84 -14.09
C ASN A 141 -19.44 -2.46 -13.64
N GLU A 142 -18.44 -2.41 -12.76
CA GLU A 142 -17.84 -1.15 -12.34
C GLU A 142 -16.90 -0.63 -13.42
N GLU A 143 -17.03 0.65 -13.76
CA GLU A 143 -16.11 1.33 -14.66
C GLU A 143 -14.74 1.48 -13.97
N LEU A 144 -13.69 1.02 -14.63
CA LEU A 144 -12.33 1.06 -14.11
C LEU A 144 -11.73 2.46 -14.22
N PRO A 145 -10.81 2.82 -13.31
CA PRO A 145 -10.14 4.11 -13.36
C PRO A 145 -9.28 4.25 -14.62
N LEU A 146 -9.08 5.48 -15.07
CA LEU A 146 -8.07 5.80 -16.07
C LEU A 146 -6.68 5.54 -15.47
N LEU A 147 -5.83 4.84 -16.22
CA LEU A 147 -4.46 4.59 -15.80
C LEU A 147 -3.56 5.82 -16.00
N ASN A 148 -2.49 5.87 -15.22
CA ASN A 148 -1.41 6.86 -15.33
C ASN A 148 -1.88 8.31 -15.21
N ARG A 149 -2.75 8.58 -14.23
CA ARG A 149 -3.18 9.94 -13.89
C ARG A 149 -2.20 10.66 -12.97
N LYS A 150 -1.49 9.89 -12.14
CA LYS A 150 -0.43 10.36 -11.24
C LYS A 150 0.63 9.28 -11.10
N LEU A 151 1.82 9.71 -10.70
CA LEU A 151 2.95 8.85 -10.34
C LEU A 151 3.20 8.96 -8.84
N ARG A 152 3.38 7.81 -8.18
CA ARG A 152 3.70 7.69 -6.76
C ARG A 152 5.08 7.06 -6.64
N LEU A 153 6.02 7.79 -6.08
CA LEU A 153 7.44 7.44 -6.06
C LEU A 153 7.86 7.02 -4.65
N PHE A 154 8.50 5.87 -4.51
CA PHE A 154 8.93 5.34 -3.22
C PHE A 154 10.42 5.06 -3.23
N ILE A 155 11.13 5.62 -2.25
CA ILE A 155 12.48 5.19 -1.89
C ILE A 155 12.33 4.30 -0.65
N VAL A 156 12.72 3.04 -0.76
CA VAL A 156 12.64 2.09 0.35
C VAL A 156 14.04 1.64 0.72
N ALA A 157 14.52 1.98 1.92
CA ALA A 157 15.92 1.76 2.24
C ALA A 157 16.22 1.47 3.71
N GLY A 158 17.35 0.80 3.97
CA GLY A 158 17.83 0.54 5.33
C GLY A 158 18.38 1.76 6.08
N GLU A 159 18.90 2.76 5.36
CA GLU A 159 19.31 4.04 5.93
C GLU A 159 19.06 5.16 4.91
N ILE A 160 18.25 6.16 5.29
CA ILE A 160 17.95 7.33 4.46
C ILE A 160 18.65 8.57 5.05
N PRO A 161 19.70 9.09 4.39
CA PRO A 161 20.40 10.28 4.89
C PRO A 161 19.50 11.52 4.88
N LYS A 162 19.65 12.40 5.89
CA LYS A 162 18.89 13.67 5.99
C LYS A 162 18.90 14.53 4.73
N ARG A 163 19.97 14.46 3.94
CA ARG A 163 20.05 15.19 2.66
C ARG A 163 19.10 14.62 1.59
N ILE A 164 18.87 13.31 1.59
CA ILE A 164 17.96 12.64 0.64
C ILE A 164 16.53 12.92 1.05
N SER A 165 16.19 12.71 2.33
CA SER A 165 14.85 13.03 2.83
C SER A 165 14.53 14.53 2.69
N GLY A 166 15.50 15.42 2.90
CA GLY A 166 15.34 16.86 2.66
C GLY A 166 15.04 17.22 1.21
N VAL A 167 15.64 16.52 0.23
CA VAL A 167 15.31 16.70 -1.19
C VAL A 167 13.91 16.17 -1.49
N CYS A 168 13.55 14.99 -0.98
CA CYS A 168 12.22 14.42 -1.18
C CYS A 168 11.12 15.32 -0.59
N GLN A 169 11.33 15.86 0.61
CA GLN A 169 10.42 16.83 1.22
C GLN A 169 10.30 18.11 0.39
N TYR A 170 11.42 18.62 -0.14
CA TYR A 170 11.40 19.80 -1.01
C TYR A 170 10.57 19.55 -2.28
N LEU A 171 10.76 18.40 -2.94
CA LEU A 171 10.00 18.00 -4.12
C LEU A 171 8.51 17.86 -3.82
N ARG A 172 8.15 17.24 -2.69
CA ARG A 172 6.75 17.08 -2.25
C ARG A 172 6.09 18.42 -1.97
N ASN A 173 6.71 19.25 -1.12
CA ASN A 173 6.09 20.48 -0.61
C ASN A 173 6.12 21.63 -1.62
N SER A 174 7.12 21.68 -2.50
CA SER A 174 7.33 22.82 -3.40
C SER A 174 6.93 22.53 -4.84
N HIS A 175 6.88 21.25 -5.24
CA HIS A 175 6.64 20.84 -6.63
C HIS A 175 5.52 19.79 -6.76
N SER A 176 4.84 19.45 -5.66
CA SER A 176 3.74 18.47 -5.65
C SER A 176 4.10 17.11 -6.24
N VAL A 177 5.38 16.73 -6.15
CA VAL A 177 5.84 15.39 -6.54
C VAL A 177 5.48 14.42 -5.41
N ASP A 178 4.69 13.39 -5.70
CA ASP A 178 4.30 12.39 -4.71
C ASP A 178 5.45 11.40 -4.49
N ILE A 179 6.49 11.87 -3.80
CA ILE A 179 7.65 11.08 -3.39
C ILE A 179 7.60 10.80 -1.89
N SER A 180 7.86 9.55 -1.54
CA SER A 180 7.82 9.02 -0.18
C SER A 180 9.12 8.27 0.12
N CYS A 181 9.48 8.24 1.40
CA CYS A 181 10.67 7.53 1.88
C CYS A 181 10.28 6.56 2.98
N VAL A 182 10.53 5.27 2.77
CA VAL A 182 10.22 4.19 3.70
C VAL A 182 11.53 3.60 4.23
N LEU A 183 11.70 3.65 5.55
CA LEU A 183 12.80 3.03 6.25
C LEU A 183 12.47 1.55 6.51
N VAL A 184 13.37 0.65 6.11
CA VAL A 184 13.24 -0.80 6.37
C VAL A 184 14.27 -1.23 7.38
N SER A 185 13.84 -1.90 8.43
CA SER A 185 14.72 -2.49 9.44
C SER A 185 14.38 -3.96 9.64
N VAL A 186 15.40 -4.81 9.71
CA VAL A 186 15.24 -6.24 9.96
C VAL A 186 15.83 -6.61 11.31
N PHE A 187 15.11 -7.43 12.05
CA PHE A 187 15.48 -7.89 13.38
C PHE A 187 15.40 -9.41 13.42
N GLU A 188 16.27 -10.02 14.22
CA GLU A 188 16.28 -11.46 14.47
C GLU A 188 16.09 -11.72 15.97
N THR A 189 15.18 -12.62 16.30
CA THR A 189 14.99 -13.09 17.68
C THR A 189 16.04 -14.16 18.01
N GLU A 190 16.25 -14.44 19.29
CA GLU A 190 17.15 -15.51 19.73
C GLU A 190 16.75 -16.92 19.25
N THR A 191 15.49 -17.09 18.83
CA THR A 191 14.95 -18.33 18.24
C THR A 191 15.16 -18.40 16.73
N GLY A 192 15.71 -17.35 16.10
CA GLY A 192 15.96 -17.26 14.66
C GLY A 192 14.78 -16.74 13.85
N GLU A 193 13.70 -16.26 14.48
CA GLU A 193 12.59 -15.62 13.77
C GLU A 193 13.01 -14.25 13.27
N ARG A 194 12.66 -13.93 12.02
CA ARG A 194 12.94 -12.64 11.40
C ARG A 194 11.72 -11.73 11.46
N LEU A 195 11.92 -10.51 11.94
CA LEU A 195 10.92 -9.47 12.02
C LEU A 195 11.34 -8.32 11.10
N VAL A 196 10.40 -7.78 10.33
CA VAL A 196 10.63 -6.65 9.42
C VAL A 196 9.77 -5.49 9.87
N SER A 197 10.37 -4.31 9.98
CA SER A 197 9.69 -3.04 10.21
C SER A 197 9.82 -2.21 8.95
N MET A 198 8.69 -1.66 8.47
CA MET A 198 8.65 -0.68 7.40
C MET A 198 7.98 0.58 7.96
N GLU A 199 8.68 1.71 7.91
CA GLU A 199 8.21 2.99 8.47
C GLU A 199 8.38 4.09 7.42
N ALA A 200 7.28 4.72 7.01
CA ALA A 200 7.35 5.90 6.16
C ALA A 200 7.84 7.10 6.99
N ILE A 201 9.02 7.62 6.65
CA ILE A 201 9.63 8.79 7.30
C ILE A 201 9.39 10.10 6.52
N ILE A 202 8.95 9.97 5.27
CA ILE A 202 8.46 11.06 4.40
C ILE A 202 7.28 10.49 3.63
N GLY A 203 6.19 11.25 3.53
CA GLY A 203 4.97 10.79 2.85
C GLY A 203 4.07 9.90 3.70
N ASP A 204 4.38 9.68 4.98
CA ASP A 204 3.39 9.20 5.94
C ASP A 204 2.45 10.34 6.29
N ASP A 205 1.25 10.30 5.71
CA ASP A 205 0.23 11.31 5.97
C ASP A 205 -0.36 11.19 7.40
N ASN A 206 0.10 10.22 8.21
CA ASN A 206 -0.22 10.08 9.64
C ASN A 206 0.84 10.67 10.59
N GLN A 207 2.03 11.09 10.11
CA GLN A 207 3.01 11.78 10.95
C GLN A 207 2.92 13.30 10.75
N PRO A 208 2.68 14.10 11.82
CA PRO A 208 2.61 15.55 11.71
C PRO A 208 3.96 16.11 11.28
N ASP A 209 3.97 16.81 10.15
CA ASP A 209 5.18 17.40 9.56
C ASP A 209 5.82 18.36 10.59
N LEU A 210 7.04 18.07 11.07
CA LEU A 210 7.66 18.77 12.20
C LEU A 210 8.17 20.20 11.89
N ARG A 211 7.69 20.85 10.81
CA ARG A 211 8.00 22.27 10.53
C ARG A 211 6.80 23.06 10.01
N PRO A 212 6.69 24.35 10.35
CA PRO A 212 5.70 25.24 9.75
C PRO A 212 5.97 25.41 8.25
N LEU A 213 4.91 25.30 7.46
CA LEU A 213 4.92 25.56 6.01
C LEU A 213 5.29 27.04 5.71
N PRO A 214 5.94 27.33 4.56
CA PRO A 214 6.00 28.68 4.01
C PRO A 214 4.59 29.18 3.67
N PRO A 215 4.35 30.52 3.64
CA PRO A 215 3.00 31.10 3.58
C PRO A 215 2.15 30.71 2.36
N ASP A 216 2.77 30.21 1.28
CA ASP A 216 2.11 30.02 -0.01
C ASP A 216 2.16 28.57 -0.54
N GLY A 217 2.57 27.60 0.29
CA GLY A 217 2.56 26.18 -0.09
C GLY A 217 1.17 25.58 0.09
N VAL A 218 0.54 25.13 -0.99
CA VAL A 218 -0.67 24.29 -0.90
C VAL A 218 -0.27 23.00 -0.18
N PRO A 219 -0.79 22.70 1.03
CA PRO A 219 -0.48 21.47 1.73
C PRO A 219 -1.00 20.28 0.92
N THR A 220 -0.20 19.23 0.78
CA THR A 220 -0.76 17.90 0.50
C THR A 220 -1.70 17.55 1.65
N PRO A 221 -2.93 17.08 1.39
CA PRO A 221 -3.87 16.82 2.47
C PRO A 221 -3.38 15.64 3.32
N GLN A 222 -2.86 15.94 4.51
CA GLN A 222 -2.72 14.94 5.57
C GLN A 222 -4.10 14.69 6.18
N TRP A 223 -4.44 13.42 6.45
CA TRP A 223 -5.65 13.14 7.19
C TRP A 223 -5.47 13.64 8.63
N THR A 224 -6.13 14.75 8.94
CA THR A 224 -6.05 15.43 10.24
C THR A 224 -7.38 15.37 11.00
N GLY A 225 -8.32 14.55 10.52
CA GLY A 225 -9.64 14.44 11.13
C GLY A 225 -9.59 13.80 12.52
N ASP A 226 -10.59 14.12 13.33
CA ASP A 226 -10.69 13.70 14.74
C ASP A 226 -10.83 12.17 14.93
N LYS A 227 -11.07 11.43 13.84
CA LYS A 227 -11.32 9.98 13.83
C LYS A 227 -10.24 9.24 13.03
N GLY A 228 -9.90 8.02 13.45
CA GLY A 228 -8.99 7.17 12.67
C GLY A 228 -9.61 6.73 11.35
N VAL A 229 -8.79 6.45 10.33
CA VAL A 229 -9.20 6.01 8.97
C VAL A 229 -10.27 4.90 9.03
N ARG A 230 -10.03 3.87 9.84
CA ARG A 230 -10.95 2.75 10.03
C ARG A 230 -12.31 3.16 10.59
N GLU A 231 -12.33 4.10 11.53
CA GLU A 231 -13.55 4.59 12.16
C GLU A 231 -14.37 5.40 11.15
N VAL A 232 -13.72 6.23 10.34
CA VAL A 232 -14.38 6.95 9.24
C VAL A 232 -15.04 5.99 8.25
N VAL A 233 -14.32 4.94 7.83
CA VAL A 233 -14.88 3.92 6.93
C VAL A 233 -16.05 3.18 7.58
N LYS A 234 -15.93 2.83 8.86
CA LYS A 234 -16.99 2.14 9.60
C LYS A 234 -18.24 3.01 9.72
N ASP A 235 -18.09 4.28 10.09
CA ASP A 235 -19.22 5.22 10.23
C ASP A 235 -19.96 5.42 8.90
N ALA A 236 -19.23 5.50 7.78
CA ALA A 236 -19.83 5.60 6.46
C ALA A 236 -20.65 4.35 6.10
N VAL A 237 -20.15 3.15 6.43
CA VAL A 237 -20.92 1.91 6.23
C VAL A 237 -22.15 1.85 7.14
N ASP A 238 -22.01 2.21 8.42
CA ASP A 238 -23.13 2.26 9.36
C ASP A 238 -24.23 3.22 8.89
N GLU A 239 -23.87 4.34 8.25
CA GLU A 239 -24.81 5.29 7.68
C GLU A 239 -25.49 4.76 6.41
N LEU A 240 -24.76 4.14 5.49
CA LEU A 240 -25.33 3.54 4.28
C LEU A 240 -26.33 2.42 4.61
N THR A 241 -26.04 1.65 5.65
CA THR A 241 -26.84 0.49 6.05
C THR A 241 -27.87 0.83 7.13
N ASN A 242 -27.73 1.98 7.81
CA ASN A 242 -28.49 2.32 9.01
C ASN A 242 -28.50 1.17 10.06
N GLY A 243 -27.41 0.40 10.13
CA GLY A 243 -27.28 -0.79 10.98
C GLY A 243 -28.05 -2.04 10.52
N ASP A 244 -28.72 -2.00 9.37
CA ASP A 244 -29.44 -3.15 8.80
C ASP A 244 -28.44 -4.11 8.12
N LYS A 245 -28.41 -5.35 8.62
CA LYS A 245 -27.50 -6.40 8.14
C LYS A 245 -27.90 -6.99 6.79
N THR A 246 -29.07 -6.65 6.27
CA THR A 246 -29.56 -7.12 4.97
C THR A 246 -29.27 -6.14 3.83
N ILE A 247 -28.83 -4.92 4.15
CA ILE A 247 -28.51 -3.91 3.14
C ILE A 247 -27.13 -4.21 2.55
N GLU A 248 -27.13 -4.47 1.24
CA GLU A 248 -25.90 -4.61 0.47
C GLU A 248 -25.28 -3.25 0.16
N PHE A 249 -23.96 -3.15 0.25
CA PHE A 249 -23.18 -2.00 -0.18
C PHE A 249 -21.94 -2.45 -0.98
N SER A 250 -21.36 -1.51 -1.73
CA SER A 250 -20.08 -1.67 -2.43
C SER A 250 -19.04 -0.68 -1.93
N ILE A 251 -17.76 -0.92 -2.23
CA ILE A 251 -16.66 0.02 -1.94
C ILE A 251 -16.95 1.39 -2.57
N LYS A 252 -17.53 1.41 -3.78
CA LYS A 252 -17.93 2.64 -4.48
C LYS A 252 -18.98 3.45 -3.72
N ASP A 253 -19.96 2.79 -3.10
CA ASP A 253 -20.99 3.47 -2.29
C ASP A 253 -20.35 4.17 -1.09
N VAL A 254 -19.44 3.47 -0.40
CA VAL A 254 -18.68 4.00 0.74
C VAL A 254 -17.78 5.14 0.31
N ARG A 255 -17.03 4.97 -0.79
CA ARG A 255 -16.17 5.99 -1.38
C ARG A 255 -16.96 7.25 -1.73
N THR A 256 -18.10 7.10 -2.40
CA THR A 256 -18.95 8.23 -2.79
C THR A 256 -19.46 8.99 -1.56
N LEU A 257 -19.90 8.28 -0.52
CA LEU A 257 -20.37 8.91 0.72
C LEU A 257 -19.24 9.65 1.44
N ILE A 258 -18.07 9.03 1.58
CA ILE A 258 -16.91 9.62 2.25
C ILE A 258 -16.43 10.85 1.48
N GLN A 259 -16.22 10.76 0.17
CA GLN A 259 -15.77 11.87 -0.67
C GLN A 259 -16.71 13.08 -0.63
N ASN A 260 -18.02 12.85 -0.58
CA ASN A 260 -19.00 13.95 -0.49
C ASN A 260 -18.91 14.70 0.84
N LYS A 261 -18.43 14.04 1.90
CA LYS A 261 -18.31 14.63 3.24
C LYS A 261 -16.90 15.13 3.55
N ILE A 262 -15.91 14.41 3.02
CA ILE A 262 -14.48 14.55 3.29
C ILE A 262 -13.76 14.36 1.94
N PRO A 263 -13.79 15.37 1.04
CA PRO A 263 -13.19 15.27 -0.29
C PRO A 263 -11.69 14.93 -0.28
N GLU A 264 -10.99 15.24 0.80
CA GLU A 264 -9.58 14.99 1.02
C GLU A 264 -9.25 13.57 1.51
N PHE A 265 -10.26 12.74 1.82
CA PHE A 265 -10.01 11.38 2.31
C PHE A 265 -9.41 10.49 1.22
N LYS A 266 -8.42 9.67 1.60
CA LYS A 266 -7.76 8.76 0.66
C LYS A 266 -8.68 7.60 0.26
N ASN A 267 -9.00 7.52 -1.02
CA ASN A 267 -9.81 6.43 -1.58
C ASN A 267 -9.11 5.07 -1.54
N THR A 268 -7.78 5.11 -1.64
CA THR A 268 -6.89 3.95 -1.69
C THR A 268 -7.03 3.04 -0.47
N THR A 269 -7.37 3.62 0.68
CA THR A 269 -7.45 2.88 1.95
C THR A 269 -8.82 2.26 2.24
N ILE A 270 -9.89 2.74 1.61
CA ILE A 270 -11.27 2.32 1.90
C ILE A 270 -11.46 0.82 1.66
N GLY A 271 -11.01 0.33 0.50
CA GLY A 271 -11.12 -1.09 0.14
C GLY A 271 -10.36 -1.98 1.10
N ALA A 272 -9.14 -1.59 1.48
CA ALA A 272 -8.34 -2.34 2.44
C ALA A 272 -9.00 -2.40 3.83
N GLN A 273 -9.60 -1.30 4.31
CA GLN A 273 -10.33 -1.29 5.58
C GLN A 273 -11.57 -2.20 5.55
N ILE A 274 -12.31 -2.22 4.43
CA ILE A 274 -13.45 -3.12 4.25
C ILE A 274 -12.99 -4.57 4.21
N ALA A 275 -11.97 -4.89 3.41
CA ALA A 275 -11.39 -6.23 3.33
C ALA A 275 -10.88 -6.73 4.70
N ALA A 276 -10.15 -5.90 5.44
CA ALA A 276 -9.66 -6.23 6.78
C ALA A 276 -10.79 -6.43 7.81
N GLY A 277 -11.90 -5.70 7.69
CA GLY A 277 -13.10 -5.85 8.52
C GLY A 277 -14.03 -7.00 8.12
N CYS A 278 -13.74 -7.67 6.99
CA CYS A 278 -14.61 -8.69 6.41
C CYS A 278 -14.23 -10.09 6.91
N VAL A 279 -15.23 -10.85 7.38
CA VAL A 279 -15.00 -12.14 8.07
C VAL A 279 -14.57 -13.26 7.13
N ASN A 280 -15.12 -13.29 5.91
CA ASN A 280 -14.88 -14.31 4.91
C ASN A 280 -13.99 -13.81 3.74
N HIS A 281 -13.20 -12.76 3.96
CA HIS A 281 -12.26 -12.27 2.95
C HIS A 281 -10.89 -12.92 3.11
N ASN A 282 -10.28 -13.33 1.99
CA ASN A 282 -8.99 -14.05 1.98
C ASN A 282 -7.84 -13.25 2.62
N SER A 283 -7.94 -11.91 2.66
CA SER A 283 -6.94 -11.06 3.32
C SER A 283 -6.79 -11.31 4.83
N ARG A 284 -7.75 -11.97 5.49
CA ARG A 284 -7.67 -12.30 6.93
C ARG A 284 -6.53 -13.22 7.29
N GLU A 285 -6.08 -14.07 6.37
CA GLU A 285 -4.93 -14.94 6.61
C GLU A 285 -3.66 -14.13 6.90
N TRP A 286 -3.52 -12.96 6.25
CA TRP A 286 -2.34 -12.10 6.32
C TRP A 286 -2.41 -11.04 7.43
N HIS A 287 -3.59 -10.78 7.99
CA HIS A 287 -3.82 -9.80 9.06
C HIS A 287 -4.57 -10.38 10.28
N PRO A 288 -4.01 -11.36 11.00
CA PRO A 288 -4.69 -12.06 12.10
C PRO A 288 -4.99 -11.16 13.33
N SER A 289 -4.35 -9.99 13.43
CA SER A 289 -4.62 -8.99 14.47
C SER A 289 -5.82 -8.08 14.16
N ALA A 290 -6.25 -7.99 12.89
CA ALA A 290 -7.43 -7.23 12.46
C ALA A 290 -8.72 -8.02 12.76
N LYS A 291 -8.94 -8.41 14.03
CA LYS A 291 -10.10 -9.22 14.46
C LYS A 291 -11.39 -8.40 14.60
N HIS A 292 -11.67 -7.54 13.64
CA HIS A 292 -12.93 -6.80 13.62
C HIS A 292 -13.87 -7.50 12.67
N ASN A 293 -14.92 -8.10 13.24
CA ASN A 293 -15.95 -8.83 12.48
C ASN A 293 -17.07 -7.85 12.12
N TYR A 294 -16.81 -6.95 11.18
CA TYR A 294 -17.78 -5.92 10.79
C TYR A 294 -18.58 -6.29 9.56
N TYR A 295 -17.95 -6.94 8.58
CA TYR A 295 -18.54 -7.13 7.26
C TYR A 295 -18.54 -8.58 6.83
N TRP A 296 -19.44 -8.89 5.91
CA TRP A 296 -19.53 -10.16 5.21
C TRP A 296 -19.58 -9.90 3.71
N ARG A 297 -18.73 -10.58 2.94
CA ARG A 297 -18.71 -10.50 1.47
C ARG A 297 -19.73 -11.50 0.93
N ILE A 298 -20.76 -10.98 0.26
CA ILE A 298 -21.84 -11.79 -0.34
C ILE A 298 -21.37 -12.35 -1.68
N LYS A 299 -20.74 -11.49 -2.49
CA LYS A 299 -20.16 -11.78 -3.80
C LYS A 299 -19.13 -10.70 -4.13
N ARG A 300 -18.43 -10.84 -5.26
CA ARG A 300 -17.41 -9.88 -5.71
C ARG A 300 -17.95 -8.44 -5.69
N GLY A 301 -17.28 -7.58 -4.91
CA GLY A 301 -17.60 -6.18 -4.70
C GLY A 301 -18.91 -5.85 -3.98
N LYS A 302 -19.56 -6.84 -3.36
CA LYS A 302 -20.80 -6.65 -2.59
C LYS A 302 -20.69 -7.21 -1.18
N TYR A 303 -20.99 -6.35 -0.22
CA TYR A 303 -20.82 -6.58 1.20
C TYR A 303 -22.10 -6.25 1.95
N GLN A 304 -22.24 -6.82 3.15
CA GLN A 304 -23.23 -6.43 4.16
C GLN A 304 -22.56 -6.38 5.54
N LEU A 305 -23.28 -5.88 6.55
CA LEU A 305 -22.84 -6.01 7.93
C LEU A 305 -22.85 -7.48 8.35
N TYR A 306 -21.80 -7.91 9.04
CA TYR A 306 -21.65 -9.30 9.49
C TYR A 306 -22.73 -9.71 10.50
N ASP A 307 -23.37 -10.85 10.24
CA ASP A 307 -24.32 -11.46 11.14
C ASP A 307 -23.86 -12.82 11.67
N SER A 308 -23.33 -12.88 12.88
CA SER A 308 -22.85 -14.13 13.48
C SER A 308 -23.89 -15.25 13.60
N GLN A 309 -25.20 -14.96 13.45
CA GLN A 309 -26.26 -15.97 13.47
C GLN A 309 -26.47 -16.62 12.09
N ASN A 310 -26.34 -15.84 11.02
CA ASN A 310 -26.68 -16.24 9.66
C ASN A 310 -25.44 -16.49 8.79
N ASP A 311 -24.36 -15.76 9.05
CA ASP A 311 -23.11 -15.85 8.32
C ASP A 311 -22.17 -16.83 9.03
N LYS A 312 -21.89 -17.96 8.38
CA LYS A 312 -20.97 -18.98 8.88
C LYS A 312 -19.90 -19.24 7.84
N LEU A 313 -18.65 -19.32 8.28
CA LEU A 313 -17.57 -19.83 7.46
C LEU A 313 -17.87 -21.31 7.18
N GLU A 314 -17.84 -21.71 5.91
CA GLU A 314 -17.84 -23.13 5.57
C GLU A 314 -16.55 -23.75 6.14
N GLU A 315 -16.69 -24.86 6.87
CA GLU A 315 -15.56 -25.63 7.44
C GLU A 315 -14.71 -26.32 6.36
#